data_AF-A0A0D2T4P7-F1
#
_entry.id   AF-A0A0D2T4P7-F1
#
_cell.length_a   1.000
_cell.length_b   1.000
_cell.length_c   1.000
_cell.angle_alpha   90.00
_cell.angle_beta   90.00
_cell.angle_gamma   90.00
#
_symmetry.space_group_name_H-M   'P 1'
#
loop_
_entity.id
_entity.type
_entity.pdbx_description
1 polymer ?
#
loop_
_entity_poly.entity_id
_entity_poly.type
_entity_poly.pdbx_seq_one_letter_code
_entity_poly.pdbx_strand_id
1 'polypeptide(L)'
;MAMKPKTDDPKLSPESTTSPPKKVIIKSADMKEEQQKEAVNIAISAFEKNNVEKYVAERIKKEFDKRHGPTWHCIIGRNFA
;
A
#
# COMPACT_ATOMS: atom_id res chain seq x y z
N MET A 1 -37.23 23.57 14.50
CA MET A 1 -36.05 22.67 14.47
C MET A 1 -34.89 23.46 13.89
N ALA A 2 -33.74 23.47 14.59
CA ALA A 2 -32.38 23.88 14.16
C ALA A 2 -31.74 24.91 15.11
N MET A 3 -30.80 24.44 15.95
CA MET A 3 -29.62 25.20 16.43
C MET A 3 -28.49 24.27 16.95
N LYS A 4 -27.44 24.13 16.12
CA LYS A 4 -25.95 24.06 16.35
C LYS A 4 -25.29 22.90 17.17
N PRO A 5 -23.92 22.82 17.28
CA PRO A 5 -23.07 21.82 16.59
C PRO A 5 -22.14 21.02 17.53
N LYS A 6 -21.55 19.90 17.10
CA LYS A 6 -20.39 19.28 17.77
C LYS A 6 -19.45 18.61 16.77
N THR A 7 -18.25 19.17 16.70
CA THR A 7 -16.98 18.55 16.31
C THR A 7 -16.73 17.29 17.14
N ASP A 8 -16.29 16.21 16.51
CA ASP A 8 -15.43 15.20 17.16
C ASP A 8 -14.63 14.47 16.08
N ASP A 9 -13.43 14.99 15.79
CA ASP A 9 -12.34 14.20 15.23
C ASP A 9 -11.73 13.35 16.34
N PRO A 10 -11.42 12.07 16.06
CA PRO A 10 -10.30 11.41 16.70
C PRO A 10 -9.27 10.98 15.66
N LYS A 11 -8.34 11.90 15.41
CA LYS A 11 -6.89 11.70 15.59
C LYS A 11 -6.36 10.33 15.14
N LEU A 12 -5.96 10.24 13.86
CA LEU A 12 -4.98 9.24 13.44
C LEU A 12 -3.62 9.65 14.04
N SER A 13 -3.12 8.81 14.93
CA SER A 13 -1.86 9.01 15.66
C SER A 13 -0.65 9.25 14.74
N PRO A 14 0.35 10.04 15.18
CA PRO A 14 1.57 10.28 14.44
C PRO A 14 2.58 9.17 14.73
N GLU A 15 2.96 8.38 13.72
CA GLU A 15 4.14 7.51 13.80
C GLU A 15 5.02 7.69 12.55
N SER A 16 6.00 8.60 12.70
CA SER A 16 7.43 8.40 12.46
C SER A 16 7.89 7.59 11.23
N THR A 17 8.44 8.27 10.20
CA THR A 17 9.88 8.23 9.81
C THR A 17 10.11 8.92 8.46
N THR A 18 11.10 9.82 8.45
CA THR A 18 11.76 10.54 7.34
C THR A 18 12.07 9.72 6.07
N SER A 19 11.40 10.03 4.96
CA SER A 19 11.95 10.00 3.58
C SER A 19 11.04 10.84 2.68
N PRO A 20 11.55 11.52 1.62
CA PRO A 20 10.67 12.25 0.70
C PRO A 20 9.65 11.26 0.10
N PRO A 21 8.37 11.65 -0.01
CA PRO A 21 7.31 10.72 -0.40
C PRO A 21 7.64 10.11 -1.76
N LYS A 22 7.88 8.79 -1.78
CA LYS A 22 8.06 8.06 -3.04
C LYS A 22 6.76 8.20 -3.82
N LYS A 23 6.83 8.91 -4.96
CA LYS A 23 5.65 9.15 -5.80
C LYS A 23 5.20 7.84 -6.43
N VAL A 24 4.07 7.30 -5.95
CA VAL A 24 3.42 6.13 -6.53
C VAL A 24 2.29 6.60 -7.45
N ILE A 25 2.26 6.07 -8.67
CA ILE A 25 1.23 6.38 -9.67
C ILE A 25 0.51 5.09 -10.01
N ILE A 26 -0.79 5.03 -9.71
CA ILE A 26 -1.63 3.88 -10.03
C ILE A 26 -2.23 4.10 -11.42
N LYS A 27 -1.99 3.16 -12.33
CA LYS A 27 -2.47 3.25 -13.72
C LYS A 27 -3.90 2.72 -13.88
N SER A 28 -4.22 1.63 -13.20
CA SER A 28 -5.54 1.02 -13.15
C SER A 28 -5.63 0.17 -11.89
N ALA A 29 -6.81 0.10 -11.28
CA ALA A 29 -7.08 -0.76 -10.13
C ALA A 29 -8.58 -1.11 -10.12
N ASP A 30 -8.89 -2.38 -9.90
CA ASP A 30 -10.24 -2.87 -9.61
C ASP A 30 -10.24 -3.54 -8.23
N MET A 31 -10.11 -2.69 -7.20
CA MET A 31 -10.08 -3.09 -5.80
C MET A 31 -10.61 -1.94 -4.93
N LYS A 32 -11.02 -2.26 -3.69
CA LYS A 32 -11.49 -1.23 -2.75
C LYS A 32 -10.36 -0.25 -2.41
N GLU A 33 -10.70 1.01 -2.15
CA GLU A 33 -9.70 2.06 -1.88
C GLU A 33 -8.79 1.73 -0.69
N GLU A 34 -9.33 1.08 0.34
CA GLU A 34 -8.57 0.60 1.50
C GLU A 34 -7.53 -0.46 1.11
N GLN A 35 -7.93 -1.46 0.32
CA GLN A 35 -7.01 -2.49 -0.20
C GLN A 35 -5.96 -1.88 -1.14
N GLN A 36 -6.34 -0.88 -1.92
CA GLN A 36 -5.41 -0.16 -2.80
C GLN A 36 -4.34 0.62 -2.01
N LYS A 37 -4.73 1.31 -0.95
CA LYS A 37 -3.80 2.00 -0.04
C LYS A 37 -2.86 1.00 0.62
N GLU A 38 -3.39 -0.13 1.08
CA GLU A 38 -2.60 -1.22 1.64
C GLU A 38 -1.60 -1.78 0.62
N ALA A 39 -2.02 -2.01 -0.62
CA ALA A 39 -1.17 -2.48 -1.71
C ALA A 39 0.04 -1.55 -1.92
N VAL A 40 -0.21 -0.25 -1.97
CA VAL A 40 0.83 0.78 -2.12
C VAL A 40 1.79 0.75 -0.94
N ASN A 41 1.29 0.69 0.29
CA ASN A 41 2.14 0.67 1.49
C ASN A 41 3.02 -0.59 1.55
N ILE A 42 2.46 -1.75 1.21
CA ILE A 42 3.20 -3.01 1.13
C ILE A 42 4.31 -2.90 0.06
N ALA A 43 3.98 -2.36 -1.11
CA ALA A 43 4.95 -2.18 -2.19
C ALA A 43 6.08 -1.23 -1.79
N ILE A 44 5.77 -0.07 -1.20
CA ILE A 44 6.77 0.89 -0.71
C ILE A 44 7.71 0.22 0.29
N SER A 45 7.17 -0.48 1.29
CA SER A 45 7.98 -1.15 2.31
C SER A 45 8.84 -2.28 1.73
N ALA A 46 8.34 -2.98 0.70
CA ALA A 46 9.11 -4.02 0.03
C ALA A 46 10.28 -3.41 -0.77
N PHE A 47 10.06 -2.30 -1.48
CA PHE A 47 11.12 -1.59 -2.21
C PHE A 47 12.13 -0.88 -1.30
N GLU A 48 11.81 -0.59 -0.04
CA GLU A 48 12.77 -0.06 0.92
C GLU A 48 13.73 -1.11 1.47
N LYS A 49 13.27 -2.36 1.57
CA LYS A 49 14.01 -3.45 2.22
C LYS A 49 14.73 -4.35 1.23
N ASN A 50 14.38 -4.28 -0.06
CA ASN A 50 14.86 -5.19 -1.08
C ASN A 50 15.19 -4.41 -2.38
N ASN A 51 16.41 -4.60 -2.89
CA ASN A 51 16.87 -3.99 -4.15
C ASN A 51 16.74 -4.93 -5.37
N VAL A 52 16.43 -6.21 -5.15
CA VAL A 52 16.29 -7.23 -6.21
C VAL A 52 14.80 -7.50 -6.44
N GLU A 53 14.35 -7.28 -7.68
CA GLU A 53 12.94 -7.38 -8.10
C GLU A 53 12.29 -8.70 -7.67
N LYS A 54 13.00 -9.82 -7.81
CA LYS A 54 12.57 -11.16 -7.37
C LYS A 54 12.14 -11.16 -5.90
N TYR A 55 12.95 -10.58 -5.01
CA TYR A 55 12.65 -10.57 -3.56
C TYR A 55 11.54 -9.60 -3.22
N VAL A 56 11.42 -8.48 -3.94
CA VAL A 56 10.30 -7.54 -3.78
C VAL A 56 8.99 -8.26 -4.15
N ALA A 57 8.94 -8.96 -5.28
CA ALA A 57 7.75 -9.65 -5.75
C ALA A 57 7.33 -10.77 -4.79
N GLU A 58 8.29 -11.57 -4.32
CA GLU A 58 8.03 -12.62 -3.34
C GLU A 58 7.48 -12.04 -2.03
N ARG A 59 8.02 -10.91 -1.57
CA ARG A 59 7.57 -10.25 -0.34
C ARG A 59 6.15 -9.70 -0.46
N ILE A 60 5.84 -9.01 -1.56
CA ILE A 60 4.49 -8.50 -1.81
C ILE A 60 3.50 -9.67 -1.89
N LYS A 61 3.81 -10.71 -2.67
CA LYS A 61 2.98 -11.92 -2.76
C LYS A 61 2.70 -12.54 -1.39
N LYS A 62 3.74 -12.76 -0.57
CA LYS A 62 3.60 -13.36 0.77
C LYS A 62 2.71 -12.53 1.69
N GLU A 63 2.85 -11.20 1.65
CA GLU A 63 2.06 -10.30 2.48
C GLU A 63 0.58 -10.32 2.04
N PHE A 64 0.32 -10.34 0.74
CA PHE A 64 -1.04 -10.44 0.19
C PHE A 64 -1.69 -11.80 0.46
N ASP A 65 -0.97 -12.90 0.23
CA ASP A 65 -1.45 -14.26 0.55
C ASP A 65 -1.83 -14.37 2.04
N LYS A 66 -1.08 -13.73 2.94
CA LYS A 66 -1.34 -13.75 4.38
C LYS A 66 -2.59 -12.95 4.76
N ARG A 67 -2.84 -11.81 4.14
CA ARG A 67 -3.91 -10.87 4.51
C ARG A 67 -5.24 -11.18 3.84
N HIS A 68 -5.18 -11.56 2.56
CA HIS A 68 -6.35 -11.73 1.70
C HIS A 68 -6.57 -13.18 1.27
N GLY A 69 -5.71 -14.11 1.72
CA GLY A 69 -5.75 -15.53 1.37
C GLY A 69 -5.04 -15.82 0.04
N PRO A 70 -4.49 -17.03 -0.13
CA PRO A 70 -3.87 -17.45 -1.39
C PRO A 70 -4.91 -17.74 -2.49
N THR A 71 -4.57 -17.67 -3.77
CA THR A 71 -3.23 -17.44 -4.36
C THR A 71 -3.11 -16.09 -5.04
N TRP A 72 -2.07 -15.31 -4.69
CA TRP A 72 -1.73 -14.05 -5.36
C TRP A 72 -0.60 -14.20 -6.37
N HIS A 73 -0.67 -13.41 -7.44
CA HIS A 73 0.37 -13.28 -8.45
C HIS A 73 0.94 -11.85 -8.40
N CYS A 74 2.27 -11.72 -8.37
CA CYS A 74 2.96 -10.43 -8.36
C CYS A 74 4.05 -10.43 -9.44
N ILE A 75 4.07 -9.38 -10.26
CA ILE A 75 5.00 -9.19 -11.36
C ILE A 75 5.69 -7.83 -11.16
N ILE A 76 7.03 -7.82 -11.21
CA ILE A 76 7.86 -6.62 -11.03
C ILE A 76 8.96 -6.62 -12.08
N GLY A 77 9.21 -5.44 -12.65
CA GLY A 77 10.13 -5.25 -13.75
C GLY A 77 10.01 -3.84 -14.31
N ARG A 78 11.06 -3.40 -14.99
CA ARG A 78 11.11 -2.09 -15.68
C ARG A 78 10.64 -2.17 -17.13
N ASN A 79 10.77 -3.34 -17.74
CA ASN A 79 10.42 -3.61 -19.13
C ASN A 79 9.71 -4.95 -19.20
N PHE A 80 8.48 -4.94 -19.71
CA PHE A 80 7.71 -6.15 -20.00
C PHE A 80 7.41 -6.14 -21.50
N ALA A 81 7.56 -7.30 -22.15
CA ALA A 81 7.26 -7.51 -23.56
C ALA A 81 6.12 -8.53 -23.67
#